data_AF-A0A315B460-F1
#
_entry.id   AF-A0A315B460-F1
#
_cell.length_a   1.000
_cell.length_b   1.000
_cell.length_c   1.000
_cell.angle_alpha   90.00
_cell.angle_beta   90.00
_cell.angle_gamma   90.00
#
_symmetry.space_group_name_H-M   'P 1'
#
loop_
_entity.id
_entity.type
_entity.pdbx_description
1 polymer ?
#
loop_
_entity_poly.entity_id
_entity_poly.type
_entity_poly.pdbx_seq_one_letter_code
_entity_poly.pdbx_strand_id
1 'polypeptide(L)'
;MTKNSVAIENSNKSVETTNSVERPITLILFSSNRNLTRTELNKTFAVKKGKLFQARKKHPIVADLFDNLFAVRASRPAEGLFYDHKRKTSISHCYVVDQGACVKEFAILKYGKQLLGGFDFVSSELSDIHELLEAYRVITFFCMEGRSSLNRLHHQVDKIEDSQLMDLSAYSNLLSKSAQELNEVTYPIICLAKDKVDEWYDRHFWKDVDVSPEAMTDKPIQLSAVDAAAS
;
A
#
# COMPACT_ATOMS: atom_id res chain seq x y z
N MET A 1 -44.54 -59.69 12.99
CA MET A 1 -44.33 -58.53 12.10
C MET A 1 -43.88 -57.37 12.96
N THR A 2 -42.58 -57.11 12.98
CA THR A 2 -41.91 -56.23 13.94
C THR A 2 -41.58 -54.90 13.25
N LYS A 3 -42.05 -53.78 13.81
CA LYS A 3 -41.78 -52.43 13.31
C LYS A 3 -40.35 -52.02 13.73
N ASN A 4 -39.47 -51.78 12.75
CA ASN A 4 -38.19 -51.10 12.98
C ASN A 4 -38.33 -49.64 12.57
N SER A 5 -38.38 -48.75 13.56
CA SER A 5 -38.17 -47.31 13.40
C SER A 5 -36.66 -47.04 13.40
N VAL A 6 -36.13 -46.59 12.26
CA VAL A 6 -34.75 -46.07 12.17
C VAL A 6 -34.77 -44.62 12.61
N ALA A 7 -34.12 -44.32 13.74
CA ALA A 7 -33.84 -42.97 14.17
C ALA A 7 -32.76 -42.37 13.26
N ILE A 8 -33.08 -41.26 12.59
CA ILE A 8 -32.12 -40.47 11.83
C ILE A 8 -31.45 -39.52 12.82
N GLU A 9 -30.25 -39.90 13.26
CA GLU A 9 -29.37 -39.04 14.04
C GLU A 9 -28.63 -38.12 13.04
N ASN A 10 -29.26 -37.00 12.68
CA ASN A 10 -28.57 -35.95 11.92
C ASN A 10 -27.61 -35.25 12.89
N SER A 11 -26.33 -35.62 12.83
CA SER A 11 -25.27 -34.91 13.54
C SER A 11 -25.27 -33.46 13.09
N ASN A 12 -25.66 -32.55 13.99
CA ASN A 12 -25.32 -31.13 13.89
C ASN A 12 -23.81 -31.03 14.07
N LYS A 13 -23.07 -31.24 12.98
CA LYS A 13 -21.68 -30.82 12.88
C LYS A 13 -21.71 -29.30 12.84
N SER A 14 -21.53 -28.66 14.01
CA SER A 14 -21.21 -27.25 14.07
C SER A 14 -19.98 -27.02 13.20
N VAL A 15 -20.18 -26.34 12.08
CA VAL A 15 -19.09 -25.79 11.30
C VAL A 15 -18.47 -24.70 12.18
N GLU A 16 -17.50 -25.09 13.00
CA GLU A 16 -16.53 -24.15 13.53
C GLU A 16 -15.80 -23.57 12.32
N THR A 17 -16.27 -22.42 11.84
CA THR A 17 -15.46 -21.51 11.05
C THR A 17 -14.29 -21.10 11.93
N THR A 18 -13.25 -21.92 11.93
CA THR A 18 -11.91 -21.54 12.35
C THR A 18 -11.48 -20.44 11.39
N ASN A 19 -11.84 -19.20 11.73
CA ASN A 19 -11.25 -18.03 11.10
C ASN A 19 -9.75 -18.20 11.26
N SER A 20 -9.06 -18.54 10.17
CA SER A 20 -7.61 -18.66 10.19
C SER A 20 -7.08 -17.29 10.60
N VAL A 21 -6.50 -17.19 11.78
CA VAL A 21 -5.86 -15.97 12.25
C VAL A 21 -4.77 -15.64 11.24
N GLU A 22 -4.98 -14.63 10.40
CA GLU A 22 -3.96 -14.16 9.47
C GLU A 22 -2.76 -13.71 10.29
N ARG A 23 -1.58 -14.27 9.97
CA ARG A 23 -0.35 -13.89 10.66
C ARG A 23 0.22 -12.65 9.98
N PRO A 24 0.55 -11.60 10.74
CA PRO A 24 1.24 -10.45 10.19
C PRO A 24 2.58 -10.88 9.61
N ILE A 25 2.93 -10.25 8.50
CA ILE A 25 4.21 -10.38 7.82
C ILE A 25 4.84 -9.01 7.69
N THR A 26 6.13 -9.03 7.41
CA THR A 26 6.89 -7.81 7.22
C THR A 26 7.42 -7.76 5.79
N LEU A 27 7.17 -6.66 5.09
CA LEU A 27 7.69 -6.37 3.76
C LEU A 27 8.84 -5.38 3.84
N ILE A 28 9.96 -5.66 3.18
CA ILE A 28 11.11 -4.76 3.10
C ILE A 28 11.38 -4.35 1.64
N LEU A 29 11.53 -3.05 1.40
CA LEU A 29 11.64 -2.44 0.08
C LEU A 29 13.02 -1.81 -0.15
N PHE A 30 13.61 -2.06 -1.33
CA PHE A 30 14.93 -1.55 -1.70
C PHE A 30 15.00 -0.97 -3.10
N SER A 31 15.85 0.04 -3.24
CA SER A 31 16.37 0.50 -4.53
C SER A 31 17.81 0.04 -4.72
N SER A 32 18.08 -0.59 -5.86
CA SER A 32 19.42 -0.98 -6.30
C SER A 32 19.53 -0.85 -7.81
N ASN A 33 20.69 -0.38 -8.25
CA ASN A 33 21.14 -0.28 -9.63
C ASN A 33 21.60 -1.61 -10.25
N ARG A 34 21.54 -2.73 -9.50
CA ARG A 34 21.81 -4.08 -10.01
C ARG A 34 20.94 -5.12 -9.31
N ASN A 35 20.69 -6.24 -9.99
CA ASN A 35 19.97 -7.38 -9.41
C ASN A 35 20.81 -8.03 -8.30
N LEU A 36 20.22 -8.21 -7.12
CA LEU A 36 20.91 -8.80 -5.98
C LEU A 36 20.64 -10.31 -5.90
N THR A 37 21.68 -11.10 -5.72
CA THR A 37 21.55 -12.55 -5.50
C THR A 37 21.09 -12.86 -4.07
N ARG A 38 20.45 -14.01 -3.86
CA ARG A 38 20.03 -14.50 -2.53
C ARG A 38 21.16 -14.52 -1.50
N THR A 39 22.37 -14.88 -1.92
CA THR A 39 23.55 -14.92 -1.06
C THR A 39 23.98 -13.53 -0.61
N GLU A 40 23.97 -12.55 -1.51
CA GLU A 40 24.29 -11.16 -1.17
C GLU A 40 23.25 -10.57 -0.22
N LEU A 41 21.98 -10.94 -0.38
CA LEU A 41 20.90 -10.52 0.51
C LEU A 41 21.01 -11.14 1.90
N ASN A 42 21.25 -12.46 1.99
CA ASN A 42 21.48 -13.13 3.28
C ASN A 42 22.66 -12.51 4.04
N LYS A 43 23.73 -12.13 3.31
CA LYS A 43 24.87 -11.41 3.88
C LYS A 43 24.56 -9.96 4.26
N THR A 44 23.61 -9.30 3.57
CA THR A 44 23.20 -7.91 3.84
C THR A 44 22.28 -7.84 5.06
N PHE A 45 21.33 -8.76 5.20
CA PHE A 45 20.30 -8.73 6.24
C PHE A 45 20.56 -9.68 7.43
N ALA A 46 21.74 -10.30 7.49
CA ALA A 46 22.12 -11.26 8.54
C ALA A 46 21.05 -12.34 8.83
N VAL A 47 20.29 -12.74 7.81
CA VAL A 47 19.17 -13.69 7.94
C VAL A 47 19.72 -15.07 8.29
N LYS A 48 19.66 -15.44 9.57
CA LYS A 48 19.91 -16.79 10.09
C LYS A 48 18.62 -17.37 10.63
N LYS A 49 18.29 -18.59 10.21
CA LYS A 49 17.09 -19.37 10.62
C LYS A 49 15.73 -18.94 10.03
N GLY A 50 15.75 -18.06 9.04
CA GLY A 50 14.81 -18.05 7.92
C GLY A 50 13.46 -17.37 8.20
N LYS A 51 12.83 -16.74 7.21
CA LYS A 51 12.99 -16.94 5.76
C LYS A 51 12.77 -15.64 5.00
N LEU A 52 13.68 -15.35 4.05
CA LEU A 52 13.49 -14.37 2.99
C LEU A 52 12.62 -15.02 1.90
N PHE A 53 11.33 -14.68 1.86
CA PHE A 53 10.48 -15.09 0.75
C PHE A 53 10.57 -14.02 -0.33
N GLN A 54 11.29 -14.34 -1.41
CA GLN A 54 11.04 -13.67 -2.68
C GLN A 54 9.58 -13.96 -3.05
N ALA A 55 8.77 -12.94 -3.29
CA ALA A 55 7.35 -13.08 -3.59
C ALA A 55 7.15 -14.05 -4.77
N ARG A 56 6.91 -15.33 -4.46
CA ARG A 56 6.49 -16.35 -5.41
C ARG A 56 5.32 -17.12 -4.80
N LYS A 57 4.13 -16.71 -5.25
CA LYS A 57 2.89 -17.50 -5.37
C LYS A 57 2.09 -17.82 -4.10
N LYS A 58 1.84 -16.83 -3.22
CA LYS A 58 0.56 -16.81 -2.47
C LYS A 58 -0.14 -15.45 -2.50
N HIS A 59 0.60 -14.35 -2.45
CA HIS A 59 0.12 -13.02 -2.85
C HIS A 59 1.26 -12.30 -3.62
N PRO A 60 1.12 -12.01 -4.92
CA PRO A 60 2.12 -11.22 -5.63
C PRO A 60 2.09 -9.79 -5.08
N ILE A 61 3.08 -9.44 -4.27
CA ILE A 61 3.29 -8.05 -3.88
C ILE A 61 3.82 -7.32 -5.12
N VAL A 62 3.05 -6.35 -5.61
CA VAL A 62 3.35 -5.63 -6.85
C VAL A 62 4.23 -4.43 -6.52
N ALA A 63 5.43 -4.36 -7.10
CA ALA A 63 6.32 -3.21 -6.91
C ALA A 63 5.62 -1.88 -7.30
N ASP A 64 4.82 -1.91 -8.37
CA ASP A 64 4.04 -0.75 -8.83
C ASP A 64 3.08 -0.19 -7.76
N LEU A 65 2.53 -1.05 -6.89
CA LEU A 65 1.63 -0.61 -5.81
C LEU A 65 2.38 0.33 -4.85
N PHE A 66 3.56 -0.08 -4.42
CA PHE A 66 4.36 0.68 -3.46
C PHE A 66 5.08 1.86 -4.11
N ASP A 67 5.44 1.78 -5.39
CA ASP A 67 5.91 2.93 -6.16
C ASP A 67 4.83 4.02 -6.19
N ASN A 68 3.57 3.64 -6.44
CA ASN A 68 2.43 4.54 -6.41
C ASN A 68 2.21 5.10 -4.99
N LEU A 69 2.30 4.26 -3.96
CA LEU A 69 2.19 4.71 -2.56
C LEU A 69 3.20 5.81 -2.23
N PHE A 70 4.49 5.57 -2.50
CA PHE A 70 5.55 6.56 -2.22
C PHE A 70 5.32 7.87 -2.96
N ALA A 71 4.83 7.80 -4.19
CA ALA A 71 4.61 8.98 -4.98
C ALA A 71 3.36 9.76 -4.57
N VAL A 72 2.27 9.07 -4.19
CA VAL A 72 1.10 9.72 -3.58
C VAL A 72 1.46 10.35 -2.23
N ARG A 73 2.30 9.71 -1.41
CA ARG A 73 2.82 10.31 -0.17
C ARG A 73 3.54 11.63 -0.43
N ALA A 74 4.39 11.68 -1.46
CA ALA A 74 5.14 12.88 -1.84
C ALA A 74 4.30 13.98 -2.54
N SER A 75 3.11 13.63 -3.05
CA SER A 75 2.22 14.56 -3.75
C SER A 75 1.52 15.54 -2.79
N ARG A 76 1.32 16.79 -3.25
CA ARG A 76 0.69 17.87 -2.45
C ARG A 76 -0.63 18.29 -3.11
N PRO A 77 -1.80 17.96 -2.52
CA PRO A 77 -3.10 18.34 -3.09
C PRO A 77 -3.27 19.86 -3.19
N ALA A 78 -2.81 20.61 -2.18
CA ALA A 78 -2.87 22.07 -2.11
C ALA A 78 -2.18 22.78 -3.28
N GLU A 79 -1.14 22.17 -3.84
CA GLU A 79 -0.37 22.77 -4.94
C GLU A 79 -0.91 22.31 -6.31
N GLY A 80 -1.99 21.52 -6.34
CA GLY A 80 -2.48 20.87 -7.55
C GLY A 80 -1.46 19.87 -8.14
N LEU A 81 -0.42 19.55 -7.39
CA LEU A 81 0.59 18.57 -7.72
C LEU A 81 0.05 17.19 -7.33
N PHE A 82 -0.87 16.70 -8.14
CA PHE A 82 -1.30 15.31 -8.10
C PHE A 82 -0.16 14.41 -8.55
N TYR A 83 -0.23 13.13 -8.19
CA TYR A 83 0.81 12.14 -8.46
C TYR A 83 1.43 12.28 -9.87
N ASP A 84 2.73 12.61 -9.90
CA ASP A 84 3.56 12.63 -11.10
C ASP A 84 4.41 11.35 -11.18
N HIS A 85 4.11 10.49 -12.16
CA HIS A 85 4.84 9.26 -12.44
C HIS A 85 6.33 9.46 -12.75
N LYS A 86 6.81 10.69 -12.94
CA LYS A 86 8.22 10.98 -13.26
C LYS A 86 9.14 11.05 -12.03
N ARG A 87 8.59 11.25 -10.82
CA ARG A 87 9.38 11.32 -9.57
C ARG A 87 9.30 10.02 -8.77
N LYS A 88 9.45 8.87 -9.44
CA LYS A 88 9.38 7.56 -8.80
C LYS A 88 10.62 7.31 -7.95
N THR A 89 10.39 7.03 -6.67
CA THR A 89 11.30 6.21 -5.88
C THR A 89 11.18 4.78 -6.41
N SER A 90 12.05 4.37 -7.33
CA SER A 90 11.91 3.07 -7.98
C SER A 90 12.25 1.93 -7.02
N ILE A 91 11.23 1.15 -6.66
CA ILE A 91 11.40 -0.11 -5.93
C ILE A 91 11.90 -1.16 -6.91
N SER A 92 13.13 -1.60 -6.68
CA SER A 92 13.77 -2.64 -7.50
C SER A 92 13.53 -4.04 -6.94
N HIS A 93 13.34 -4.17 -5.62
CA HIS A 93 13.22 -5.44 -4.94
C HIS A 93 12.28 -5.34 -3.73
N CYS A 94 11.47 -6.37 -3.53
CA CYS A 94 10.56 -6.55 -2.39
C CYS A 94 10.86 -7.87 -1.68
N TYR A 95 10.91 -7.86 -0.35
CA TYR A 95 11.18 -9.05 0.46
C TYR A 95 10.16 -9.24 1.56
N VAL A 96 9.58 -10.44 1.64
CA VAL A 96 8.71 -10.82 2.75
C VAL A 96 9.52 -11.59 3.78
N VAL A 97 9.43 -11.18 5.03
CA VAL A 97 10.06 -11.80 6.20
C VAL A 97 9.03 -11.94 7.33
N ASP A 98 9.40 -12.67 8.38
CA ASP A 98 8.57 -12.78 9.58
C ASP A 98 8.38 -11.41 10.25
N GLN A 99 7.27 -11.24 10.97
CA GLN A 99 6.94 -9.98 11.64
C GLN A 99 8.11 -9.49 12.52
N GLY A 100 8.46 -8.21 12.39
CA GLY A 100 9.47 -7.59 13.25
C GLY A 100 10.90 -8.06 13.01
N ALA A 101 11.17 -8.80 11.92
CA ALA A 101 12.52 -9.25 11.56
C ALA A 101 13.48 -8.12 11.09
N CYS A 102 13.26 -6.87 11.53
CA CYS A 102 14.04 -5.71 11.16
C CYS A 102 14.92 -5.22 12.31
N VAL A 103 16.22 -5.04 12.01
CA VAL A 103 17.11 -4.24 12.83
C VAL A 103 17.69 -3.16 11.91
N LYS A 104 17.21 -1.92 12.06
CA LYS A 104 17.53 -0.76 11.19
C LYS A 104 19.03 -0.54 10.98
N GLU A 105 19.83 -0.91 11.97
CA GLU A 105 21.31 -0.85 11.93
C GLU A 105 21.92 -1.75 10.85
N PHE A 106 21.28 -2.88 10.48
CA PHE A 106 21.84 -3.83 9.51
C PHE A 106 21.59 -3.47 8.04
N ALA A 107 20.51 -2.74 7.74
CA ALA A 107 20.10 -2.46 6.36
C ALA A 107 20.95 -1.38 5.66
N ILE A 108 21.59 -0.50 6.43
CA ILE A 108 22.27 0.70 5.92
C ILE A 108 23.73 0.42 5.49
N LEU A 109 24.38 -0.60 6.04
CA LEU A 109 25.84 -0.54 6.22
C LEU A 109 26.73 -1.04 5.08
N LYS A 110 26.28 -1.88 4.13
CA LYS A 110 27.26 -2.65 3.34
C LYS A 110 27.57 -2.17 1.92
N TYR A 111 26.62 -1.67 1.12
CA TYR A 111 26.90 -1.38 -0.31
C TYR A 111 25.95 -0.38 -0.98
N GLY A 112 25.96 0.92 -0.65
CA GLY A 112 25.32 1.97 -1.48
C GLY A 112 23.86 1.72 -1.94
N LYS A 113 23.11 0.88 -1.22
CA LYS A 113 21.70 0.55 -1.49
C LYS A 113 20.83 1.50 -0.69
N GLN A 114 19.72 1.95 -1.27
CA GLN A 114 18.75 2.73 -0.52
C GLN A 114 17.68 1.79 0.02
N LEU A 115 17.64 1.60 1.34
CA LEU A 115 16.45 1.08 2.02
C LEU A 115 15.34 2.13 1.84
N LEU A 116 14.24 1.72 1.21
CA LEU A 116 13.10 2.62 0.96
C LEU A 116 12.10 2.59 2.12
N GLY A 117 12.03 1.47 2.83
CA GLY A 117 11.15 1.29 3.97
C GLY A 117 10.85 -0.17 4.24
N GLY A 118 10.16 -0.41 5.35
CA GLY A 118 9.49 -1.67 5.58
C GLY A 118 8.13 -1.47 6.23
N PHE A 119 7.26 -2.46 6.04
CA PHE A 119 5.85 -2.39 6.39
C PHE A 119 5.42 -3.69 7.07
N ASP A 120 4.69 -3.56 8.17
CA ASP A 120 4.08 -4.69 8.87
C ASP A 120 2.58 -4.73 8.56
N PHE A 121 2.10 -5.85 8.02
CA PHE A 121 0.70 -6.00 7.61
C PHE A 121 0.24 -7.46 7.50
N VAL A 122 -1.07 -7.66 7.48
CA VAL A 122 -1.75 -8.91 7.10
C VAL A 122 -2.29 -8.85 5.66
N SER A 123 -2.68 -9.97 5.08
CA SER A 123 -2.99 -10.05 3.64
C SER A 123 -4.19 -9.18 3.25
N SER A 124 -5.19 -9.05 4.13
CA SER A 124 -6.34 -8.16 3.91
C SER A 124 -5.92 -6.70 3.77
N GLU A 125 -4.96 -6.23 4.56
CA GLU A 125 -4.49 -4.83 4.55
C GLU A 125 -3.74 -4.47 3.26
N LEU A 126 -3.17 -5.46 2.57
CA LEU A 126 -2.61 -5.28 1.23
C LEU A 126 -3.70 -5.04 0.17
N SER A 127 -4.88 -5.62 0.35
CA SER A 127 -6.05 -5.32 -0.49
C SER A 127 -6.56 -3.90 -0.21
N ASP A 128 -6.60 -3.50 1.06
CA ASP A 128 -7.07 -2.18 1.47
C ASP A 128 -6.26 -1.05 0.82
N ILE A 129 -4.93 -1.16 0.77
CA ILE A 129 -4.10 -0.16 0.08
C ILE A 129 -4.34 -0.12 -1.43
N HIS A 130 -4.60 -1.27 -2.07
CA HIS A 130 -4.96 -1.29 -3.49
C HIS A 130 -6.22 -0.46 -3.74
N GLU A 131 -7.25 -0.65 -2.92
CA GLU A 131 -8.50 0.09 -3.01
C GLU A 131 -8.32 1.58 -2.72
N LEU A 132 -7.54 1.93 -1.69
CA LEU A 132 -7.25 3.32 -1.34
C LEU A 132 -6.53 4.06 -2.47
N LEU A 133 -5.51 3.44 -3.07
CA LEU A 133 -4.76 4.05 -4.17
C LEU A 133 -5.60 4.17 -5.45
N GLU A 134 -6.48 3.19 -5.71
CA GLU A 134 -7.42 3.29 -6.83
C GLU A 134 -8.45 4.40 -6.62
N ALA A 135 -9.01 4.53 -5.41
CA ALA A 135 -9.91 5.63 -5.07
C ALA A 135 -9.22 6.99 -5.25
N TYR A 136 -7.98 7.14 -4.76
CA TYR A 136 -7.18 8.34 -4.96
C TYR A 136 -6.95 8.63 -6.45
N ARG A 137 -6.63 7.60 -7.26
CA ARG A 137 -6.43 7.72 -8.71
C ARG A 137 -7.70 8.23 -9.43
N VAL A 138 -8.86 7.71 -9.08
CA VAL A 138 -10.14 8.13 -9.68
C VAL A 138 -10.45 9.59 -9.33
N ILE A 139 -10.27 9.98 -8.07
CA ILE A 139 -10.54 11.36 -7.61
C ILE A 139 -9.56 12.33 -8.27
N THR A 140 -8.26 12.01 -8.30
CA THR A 140 -7.26 12.86 -8.97
C THR A 140 -7.54 13.00 -10.46
N PHE A 141 -7.92 11.92 -11.13
CA PHE A 141 -8.32 11.97 -12.54
C PHE A 141 -9.47 12.94 -12.77
N PHE A 142 -10.53 12.86 -11.95
CA PHE A 142 -11.65 13.81 -12.02
C PHE A 142 -11.19 15.27 -11.82
N CYS A 143 -10.33 15.53 -10.82
CA CYS A 143 -9.79 16.86 -10.57
C CYS A 143 -8.99 17.40 -11.76
N MET A 144 -8.14 16.56 -12.36
CA MET A 144 -7.32 16.91 -13.51
C MET A 144 -8.17 17.16 -14.76
N GLU A 145 -9.15 16.30 -15.04
CA GLU A 145 -10.00 16.43 -16.23
C GLU A 145 -10.93 17.65 -16.13
N GLY A 146 -11.46 17.94 -14.94
CA GLY A 146 -12.23 19.16 -14.68
C GLY A 146 -11.41 20.42 -14.94
N ARG A 147 -10.17 20.48 -14.40
CA ARG A 147 -9.25 21.59 -14.64
C ARG A 147 -8.83 21.70 -16.12
N SER A 148 -8.54 20.58 -16.76
CA SER A 148 -8.20 20.50 -18.19
C SER A 148 -9.34 21.03 -19.07
N SER A 149 -10.57 20.66 -18.75
CA SER A 149 -11.78 21.12 -19.44
C SER A 149 -11.98 22.64 -19.29
N LEU A 150 -11.82 23.17 -18.07
CA LEU A 150 -11.88 24.62 -17.85
C LEU A 150 -10.77 25.37 -18.57
N ASN A 151 -9.54 24.84 -18.55
CA ASN A 151 -8.43 25.41 -19.30
C ASN A 151 -8.72 25.43 -20.81
N ARG A 152 -9.27 24.36 -21.36
CA ARG A 152 -9.67 24.32 -22.78
C ARG A 152 -10.71 25.39 -23.11
N LEU A 153 -11.70 25.61 -22.25
CA LEU A 153 -12.67 26.68 -22.41
C LEU A 153 -12.00 28.06 -22.33
N HIS A 154 -11.06 28.22 -21.40
CA HIS A 154 -10.28 29.46 -21.28
C HIS A 154 -9.44 29.77 -22.54
N HIS A 155 -9.00 28.75 -23.29
CA HIS A 155 -8.30 28.95 -24.58
C HIS A 155 -9.26 29.25 -25.74
N GLN A 156 -10.57 29.20 -25.52
CA GLN A 156 -11.59 29.51 -26.52
C GLN A 156 -12.22 30.89 -26.31
N VAL A 157 -11.72 31.67 -25.35
CA VAL A 157 -12.21 33.02 -25.01
C VAL A 157 -12.33 33.92 -26.24
N ASP A 158 -11.28 34.01 -27.07
CA ASP A 158 -11.27 34.85 -28.27
C ASP A 158 -12.36 34.46 -29.28
N LYS A 159 -12.66 33.15 -29.40
CA LYS A 159 -13.72 32.65 -30.29
C LYS A 159 -15.12 32.99 -29.78
N ILE A 160 -15.29 33.09 -28.47
CA ILE A 160 -16.56 33.49 -27.84
C ILE A 160 -16.78 34.99 -28.08
N GLU A 161 -15.73 35.81 -27.96
CA GLU A 161 -15.77 37.24 -28.26
C GLU A 161 -16.21 37.48 -29.71
N ASP A 162 -15.56 36.80 -30.67
CA ASP A 162 -15.89 36.89 -32.11
C ASP A 162 -17.32 36.45 -32.43
N SER A 163 -17.87 35.52 -31.65
CA SER A 163 -19.20 34.96 -31.87
C SER A 163 -20.35 35.88 -31.46
N GLN A 164 -20.07 36.94 -30.67
CA GLN A 164 -21.08 37.82 -30.06
C GLN A 164 -22.16 37.09 -29.24
N LEU A 165 -21.96 35.81 -28.89
CA LEU A 165 -22.92 35.01 -28.12
C LEU A 165 -23.01 35.46 -26.66
N MET A 166 -21.92 36.03 -26.12
CA MET A 166 -21.81 36.48 -24.74
C MET A 166 -20.76 37.57 -24.64
N ASP A 167 -20.94 38.49 -23.70
CA ASP A 167 -19.92 39.49 -23.35
C ASP A 167 -18.68 38.82 -22.72
N LEU A 168 -17.50 39.30 -23.11
CA LEU A 168 -16.21 38.75 -22.68
C LEU A 168 -16.05 38.76 -21.15
N SER A 169 -16.48 39.84 -20.49
CA SER A 169 -16.39 39.96 -19.03
C SER A 169 -17.34 38.98 -18.33
N ALA A 170 -18.54 38.77 -18.88
CA ALA A 170 -19.48 37.78 -18.39
C ALA A 170 -18.94 36.35 -18.55
N TYR A 171 -18.32 36.04 -19.70
CA TYR A 171 -17.71 34.72 -19.94
C TYR A 171 -16.52 34.45 -19.02
N SER A 172 -15.60 35.42 -18.87
CA SER A 172 -14.46 35.32 -17.95
C SER A 172 -14.90 35.15 -16.49
N ASN A 173 -15.95 35.87 -16.07
CA ASN A 173 -16.54 35.71 -14.75
C ASN A 173 -17.13 34.32 -14.55
N LEU A 174 -17.81 33.77 -15.55
CA LEU A 174 -18.37 32.42 -15.50
C LEU A 174 -17.27 31.36 -15.39
N LEU A 175 -16.19 31.45 -16.19
CA LEU A 175 -15.06 30.53 -16.09
C LEU A 175 -14.38 30.60 -14.73
N SER A 176 -14.17 31.81 -14.20
CA SER A 176 -13.57 32.00 -12.87
C SER A 176 -14.44 31.38 -11.77
N LYS A 177 -15.76 31.59 -11.84
CA LYS A 177 -16.71 31.01 -10.90
C LYS A 177 -16.75 29.49 -11.01
N SER A 178 -16.76 28.93 -12.23
CA SER A 178 -16.70 27.48 -12.43
C SER A 178 -15.40 26.87 -11.92
N ALA A 179 -14.26 27.56 -12.07
CA ALA A 179 -12.99 27.13 -11.49
C ALA A 179 -13.01 27.13 -9.97
N GLN A 180 -13.61 28.16 -9.36
CA GLN A 180 -13.81 28.25 -7.93
C GLN A 180 -14.72 27.11 -7.42
N GLU A 181 -15.90 26.93 -8.02
CA GLU A 181 -16.85 25.87 -7.65
C GLU A 181 -16.21 24.48 -7.80
N LEU A 182 -15.50 24.23 -8.90
CA LEU A 182 -14.77 22.97 -9.08
C LEU A 182 -13.77 22.76 -7.94
N ASN A 183 -13.00 23.79 -7.58
CA ASN A 183 -12.02 23.69 -6.51
C ASN A 183 -12.69 23.48 -5.13
N GLU A 184 -13.77 24.20 -4.83
CA GLU A 184 -14.53 24.05 -3.59
C GLU A 184 -15.11 22.64 -3.41
N VAL A 185 -15.58 22.01 -4.50
CA VAL A 185 -16.11 20.65 -4.46
C VAL A 185 -14.98 19.61 -4.40
N THR A 186 -13.94 19.77 -5.22
CA THR A 186 -12.91 18.73 -5.36
C THR A 186 -11.87 18.73 -4.25
N TYR A 187 -11.51 19.91 -3.73
CA TYR A 187 -10.41 20.06 -2.78
C TYR A 187 -10.62 19.27 -1.48
N PRO A 188 -11.80 19.32 -0.81
CA PRO A 188 -12.01 18.53 0.40
C PRO A 188 -11.95 17.02 0.15
N ILE A 189 -12.46 16.58 -1.00
CA ILE A 189 -12.52 15.16 -1.38
C ILE A 189 -11.12 14.61 -1.61
N ILE A 190 -10.27 15.35 -2.34
CA ILE A 190 -8.90 14.89 -2.62
C ILE A 190 -8.02 14.95 -1.37
N CYS A 191 -8.21 15.93 -0.49
CA CYS A 191 -7.54 15.97 0.81
C CYS A 191 -7.90 14.74 1.65
N LEU A 192 -9.19 14.43 1.79
CA LEU A 192 -9.64 13.25 2.53
C LEU A 192 -9.10 11.94 1.95
N ALA A 193 -9.05 11.82 0.62
CA ALA A 193 -8.49 10.64 -0.04
C ALA A 193 -6.98 10.50 0.24
N LYS A 194 -6.24 11.62 0.22
CA LYS A 194 -4.83 11.63 0.59
C LYS A 194 -4.64 11.26 2.06
N ASP A 195 -5.43 11.84 2.96
CA ASP A 195 -5.31 11.60 4.40
C ASP A 195 -5.47 10.11 4.72
N LYS A 196 -6.37 9.40 4.03
CA LYS A 196 -6.52 7.95 4.17
C LYS A 196 -5.29 7.16 3.70
N VAL A 197 -4.67 7.57 2.58
CA VAL A 197 -3.44 6.95 2.09
C VAL A 197 -2.29 7.21 3.06
N ASP A 198 -2.19 8.44 3.57
CA ASP A 198 -1.18 8.86 4.55
C ASP A 198 -1.37 8.10 5.87
N GLU A 199 -2.61 7.93 6.34
CA GLU A 199 -2.95 7.16 7.53
C GLU A 199 -2.57 5.68 7.38
N TRP A 200 -2.90 5.06 6.24
CA TRP A 200 -2.48 3.68 5.96
C TRP A 200 -0.96 3.58 6.00
N TYR A 201 -0.26 4.50 5.33
CA TYR A 201 1.20 4.50 5.33
C TYR A 201 1.74 4.60 6.76
N ASP A 202 1.28 5.57 7.55
CA ASP A 202 1.80 5.82 8.89
C ASP A 202 1.41 4.73 9.90
N ARG A 203 0.37 3.94 9.62
CA ARG A 203 -0.02 2.79 10.42
C ARG A 203 0.89 1.59 10.18
N HIS A 204 1.20 1.31 8.92
CA HIS A 204 1.92 0.10 8.52
C HIS A 204 3.43 0.29 8.38
N PHE A 205 3.88 1.52 8.12
CA PHE A 205 5.29 1.82 7.99
C PHE A 205 6.01 1.61 9.32
N TRP A 206 7.19 0.98 9.25
CA TRP A 206 8.03 0.78 10.41
C TRP A 206 8.40 2.10 11.09
N LYS A 207 7.93 2.28 12.31
CA LYS A 207 8.43 3.33 13.20
C LYS A 207 9.69 2.81 13.87
N ASP A 208 10.68 3.67 14.10
CA ASP A 208 11.78 3.33 15.00
C ASP A 208 11.16 2.86 16.31
N VAL A 209 11.33 1.58 16.65
CA VAL A 209 11.21 1.17 18.04
C VAL A 209 12.50 1.67 18.67
N ASP A 210 12.53 2.95 19.02
CA ASP A 210 13.51 3.40 20.00
C ASP A 210 13.35 2.48 21.21
N VAL A 211 14.48 1.88 21.58
CA VAL A 211 14.67 0.90 22.63
C VAL A 211 13.76 1.16 23.84
N SER A 212 12.70 0.35 23.99
CA SER A 212 12.13 0.06 25.30
C SER A 212 12.31 -1.43 25.55
N PRO A 213 13.16 -1.83 26.52
CA PRO A 213 13.43 -3.22 26.81
C PRO A 213 12.35 -3.76 27.75
N GLU A 214 11.17 -4.05 27.21
CA GLU A 214 10.29 -5.02 27.84
C GLU A 214 10.05 -6.14 26.85
N ALA A 215 10.91 -7.15 26.98
CA ALA A 215 10.79 -8.43 26.33
C ALA A 215 9.36 -8.97 26.51
N MET A 216 8.57 -8.96 25.44
CA MET A 216 7.53 -9.97 25.28
C MET A 216 8.27 -11.30 25.15
N THR A 217 8.31 -12.02 26.26
CA THR A 217 8.76 -13.40 26.34
C THR A 217 7.85 -14.28 25.48
N ASP A 218 8.14 -14.37 24.19
CA ASP A 218 7.69 -15.51 23.41
C ASP A 218 8.47 -16.74 23.88
N LYS A 219 7.78 -17.62 24.60
CA LYS A 219 8.30 -18.94 24.94
C LYS A 219 8.74 -19.63 23.65
N PRO A 220 9.96 -20.17 23.57
CA PRO A 220 10.35 -20.97 22.43
C PRO A 220 9.45 -22.21 22.35
N ILE A 221 8.85 -22.42 21.19
CA ILE A 221 8.21 -23.70 20.83
C ILE A 221 9.30 -24.77 20.94
N GLN A 222 9.22 -25.61 21.96
CA GLN A 222 10.02 -26.82 22.04
C GLN A 222 9.55 -27.75 20.91
N LEU A 223 10.35 -27.86 19.85
CA LEU A 223 10.31 -29.05 19.00
C LEU A 223 10.83 -30.21 19.84
N SER A 224 9.93 -31.08 20.28
CA SER A 224 10.30 -32.37 20.85
C SER A 224 11.14 -33.16 19.86
N ALA A 225 12.32 -33.58 20.32
CA ALA A 225 13.14 -34.56 19.65
C ALA A 225 12.34 -35.87 19.55
N VAL A 226 12.07 -36.31 18.33
CA VAL A 226 11.81 -37.72 18.06
C VAL A 226 13.18 -38.35 17.84
N ASP A 227 13.80 -38.79 18.93
CA ASP A 227 14.95 -39.68 18.83
C ASP A 227 14.46 -41.06 18.38
N ALA A 228 15.06 -41.48 17.27
CA ALA A 228 15.10 -42.86 16.86
C ALA A 228 15.89 -43.66 17.90
N ALA A 229 15.29 -44.72 18.42
CA ALA A 229 16.02 -45.85 18.98
C ALA A 229 15.49 -47.12 18.31
N ALA A 230 16.23 -47.55 17.30
CA ALA A 230 16.34 -48.97 16.96
C ALA A 230 17.24 -49.60 18.03
N SER A 231 16.69 -50.55 18.79
CA SER A 231 17.29 -51.81 19.26
C SER A 231 16.38 -52.46 20.29
#